data_AF-A0A662ZD54-F1
#
_entry.id   AF-A0A662ZD54-F1
#
_cell.length_a   1.000
_cell.length_b   1.000
_cell.length_c   1.000
_cell.angle_alpha   90.00
_cell.angle_beta   90.00
_cell.angle_gamma   90.00
#
_symmetry.space_group_name_H-M   'P 1'
#
loop_
_entity.id
_entity.type
_entity.pdbx_description
1 polymer ?
#
loop_
_entity_poly.entity_id
_entity_poly.type
_entity_poly.pdbx_seq_one_letter_code
_entity_poly.pdbx_strand_id
1 'polypeptide(L)'
;MREFSDILPHPEKLNRTAATGPNSLLEECLKQLTGSSVVILIDEYDAPLTHTLDEPELNKQIVSYLGAFFNTLKDYKDSCRFIFITGITRIAHVSLFSTFNNLNEITLDDDYSSLLGITESELHNYFDSYVENAASVLEMSKDEVYERLKLRYNGNRFSVHANESVYNPWSVLSFLSKPHNGFENYWYQSSAGTPTLLINYLKDAGHAKQFSELSESEELYVTISELKAKSEATHIPINLLLQQTGYYTLQYNSEADVLLAYPNEEVEESIFNLKRDLYNLKLTSKTNRCMLAIPEYVDAADIESLKTVFNKIIIESITPDSGIFNREVDIRNLIYISIPDSVIYKSRETVNAFGFADMQLVTSITFAKFVN
;
A
#
# COMPACT_ATOMS: atom_id res chain seq x y z
N MET A 1 21.56 0.69 32.49
CA MET A 1 21.18 0.47 31.08
C MET A 1 22.36 1.00 30.27
N ARG A 2 23.11 0.18 29.53
CA ARG A 2 24.17 0.70 28.66
C ARG A 2 23.48 1.40 27.48
N GLU A 3 23.95 2.58 27.10
CA GLU A 3 23.38 3.26 25.93
C GLU A 3 23.77 2.49 24.66
N PHE A 4 22.97 2.62 23.59
CA PHE A 4 23.24 1.96 22.31
C PHE A 4 24.63 2.34 21.74
N SER A 5 25.10 3.54 22.07
CA SER A 5 26.43 4.09 21.80
C SER A 5 27.58 3.36 22.51
N ASP A 6 27.32 2.71 23.64
CA ASP A 6 28.32 1.97 24.43
C ASP A 6 28.54 0.53 23.91
N ILE A 7 27.62 0.03 23.07
CA ILE A 7 27.60 -1.36 22.58
C ILE A 7 28.21 -1.45 21.18
N LEU A 8 27.97 -0.46 20.33
CA LEU A 8 28.65 -0.38 19.05
C LEU A 8 30.10 0.09 19.26
N PRO A 9 31.11 -0.52 18.62
CA PRO A 9 32.41 0.11 18.58
C PRO A 9 32.25 1.52 18.04
N HIS A 10 32.72 2.52 18.80
CA HIS A 10 32.79 3.90 18.32
C HIS A 10 33.35 3.87 16.88
N PRO A 11 32.78 4.62 15.94
CA PRO A 11 33.21 4.61 14.54
C PRO A 11 34.70 4.93 14.31
N GLU A 12 35.37 5.46 15.36
CA GLU A 12 36.81 5.72 15.44
C GLU A 12 37.67 4.52 15.90
N LYS A 13 37.08 3.47 16.50
CA LYS A 13 37.74 2.22 16.90
C LYS A 13 37.64 1.10 15.85
N LEU A 14 36.74 1.23 14.88
CA LEU A 14 36.74 0.39 13.68
C LEU A 14 37.94 0.80 12.83
N ASN A 15 38.83 -0.15 12.56
CA ASN A 15 40.03 0.12 11.77
C ASN A 15 39.63 0.27 10.29
N ARG A 16 39.08 1.43 9.92
CA ARG A 16 38.52 1.73 8.59
C ARG A 16 39.52 1.53 7.44
N THR A 17 40.81 1.43 7.75
CA THR A 17 41.89 1.16 6.78
C THR A 17 42.11 -0.32 6.50
N ALA A 18 41.54 -1.25 7.28
CA ALA A 18 41.65 -2.70 7.08
C ALA A 18 40.38 -3.34 6.47
N ALA A 19 39.20 -2.74 6.69
CA ALA A 19 37.94 -3.23 6.15
C ALA A 19 37.79 -2.83 4.66
N THR A 20 37.95 -3.79 3.75
CA THR A 20 37.89 -3.58 2.28
C THR A 20 36.46 -3.59 1.71
N GLY A 21 35.42 -3.63 2.57
CA GLY A 21 34.02 -3.55 2.15
C GLY A 21 33.01 -3.76 3.29
N PRO A 22 31.69 -3.60 3.02
CA PRO A 22 30.63 -3.68 4.05
C PRO A 22 30.61 -5.01 4.83
N ASN A 23 30.96 -6.14 4.20
CA ASN A 23 30.99 -7.44 4.87
C ASN A 23 32.11 -7.54 5.92
N SER A 24 33.28 -6.97 5.62
CA SER A 24 34.39 -6.95 6.58
C SER A 24 34.09 -6.07 7.81
N LEU A 25 33.31 -5.00 7.62
CA LEU A 25 32.85 -4.15 8.73
C LEU A 25 31.82 -4.88 9.60
N LEU A 26 30.84 -5.56 8.98
CA LEU A 26 29.87 -6.40 9.68
C LEU A 26 30.60 -7.48 10.50
N GLU A 27 31.55 -8.17 9.88
CA GLU A 27 32.33 -9.22 10.53
C GLU A 27 33.12 -8.69 11.73
N GLU A 28 33.77 -7.53 11.60
CA GLU A 28 34.50 -6.89 12.70
C GLU A 28 33.57 -6.50 13.86
N CYS A 29 32.40 -5.93 13.56
CA CYS A 29 31.38 -5.62 14.55
C CYS A 29 30.90 -6.87 15.28
N LEU A 30 30.54 -7.93 14.55
CA LEU A 30 30.02 -9.17 15.13
C LEU A 30 31.08 -9.92 15.96
N LYS A 31 32.37 -9.86 15.57
CA LYS A 31 33.47 -10.42 16.36
C LYS A 31 33.65 -9.73 17.72
N GLN A 32 33.42 -8.43 17.78
CA GLN A 32 33.55 -7.66 19.02
C GLN A 32 32.36 -7.88 19.97
N LEU A 33 31.20 -8.23 19.42
CA LEU A 33 29.98 -8.51 20.15
C LEU A 33 29.92 -10.00 20.53
N THR A 34 30.54 -10.35 21.66
CA THR A 34 30.54 -11.73 22.18
C THR A 34 29.32 -12.00 23.07
N GLY A 35 28.75 -13.21 22.96
CA GLY A 35 27.70 -13.72 23.85
C GLY A 35 26.26 -13.41 23.43
N SER A 36 25.76 -14.08 22.38
CA SER A 36 24.34 -14.22 21.96
C SER A 36 23.37 -13.10 22.38
N SER A 37 23.77 -11.83 22.18
CA SER A 37 23.02 -10.65 22.62
C SER A 37 22.67 -9.72 21.48
N VAL A 38 23.14 -10.00 20.25
CA VAL A 38 22.96 -9.11 19.11
C VAL A 38 21.57 -9.31 18.51
N VAL A 39 20.83 -8.21 18.34
CA VAL A 39 19.58 -8.19 17.58
C VAL A 39 19.85 -7.47 16.27
N ILE A 40 19.49 -8.10 15.15
CA ILE A 40 19.66 -7.55 13.81
C ILE A 40 18.29 -7.38 13.19
N LEU A 41 17.96 -6.14 12.81
CA LEU A 41 16.74 -5.79 12.09
C LEU A 41 17.18 -5.22 10.73
N ILE A 42 16.72 -5.84 9.65
CA ILE A 42 17.01 -5.40 8.29
C ILE A 42 15.69 -5.05 7.63
N ASP A 43 15.52 -3.78 7.32
CA ASP A 43 14.36 -3.31 6.57
C ASP A 43 14.66 -3.25 5.08
N GLU A 44 13.62 -3.46 4.27
CA GLU A 44 13.65 -3.46 2.80
C GLU A 44 14.88 -4.17 2.19
N TYR A 45 15.12 -5.41 2.60
CA TYR A 45 16.31 -6.16 2.18
C TYR A 45 16.42 -6.32 0.66
N ASP A 46 15.29 -6.28 -0.03
CA ASP A 46 15.12 -6.46 -1.46
C ASP A 46 15.22 -5.16 -2.26
N ALA A 47 15.23 -3.99 -1.60
CA ALA A 47 15.32 -2.70 -2.28
C ALA A 47 16.51 -2.60 -3.25
N PRO A 48 17.75 -3.00 -2.92
CA PRO A 48 18.85 -2.91 -3.89
C PRO A 48 18.64 -3.80 -5.13
N LEU A 49 17.89 -4.90 -4.99
CA LEU A 49 17.58 -5.81 -6.09
C LEU A 49 16.51 -5.21 -7.00
N THR A 50 15.44 -4.68 -6.42
CA THR A 50 14.31 -4.10 -7.15
C THR A 50 14.67 -2.81 -7.88
N HIS A 51 15.59 -2.01 -7.33
CA HIS A 51 16.07 -0.76 -7.95
C HIS A 51 16.99 -0.99 -9.16
N THR A 52 17.57 -2.19 -9.32
CA THR A 52 18.58 -2.48 -10.36
C THR A 52 18.06 -3.40 -11.45
N LEU A 53 16.77 -3.71 -11.50
CA LEU A 53 16.18 -4.64 -12.47
C LEU A 53 16.41 -4.22 -13.94
N ASP A 54 16.46 -2.92 -14.20
CA ASP A 54 16.71 -2.36 -15.54
C ASP A 54 18.21 -2.38 -15.92
N GLU A 55 19.11 -2.76 -15.00
CA GLU A 55 20.57 -2.77 -15.18
C GLU A 55 21.17 -4.16 -14.87
N PRO A 56 21.11 -5.13 -15.82
CA PRO A 56 21.43 -6.54 -15.53
C PRO A 56 22.83 -6.79 -14.95
N GLU A 57 23.85 -6.07 -15.44
CA GLU A 57 25.22 -6.22 -14.94
C GLU A 57 25.41 -5.64 -13.53
N LEU A 58 24.71 -4.54 -13.21
CA LEU A 58 24.70 -3.97 -11.87
C LEU A 58 23.92 -4.89 -10.92
N ASN A 59 22.74 -5.36 -11.35
CA ASN A 59 21.92 -6.29 -10.58
C ASN A 59 22.70 -7.54 -10.19
N LYS A 60 23.44 -8.13 -11.14
CA LYS A 60 24.31 -9.29 -10.87
C LYS A 60 25.39 -9.00 -9.83
N GLN A 61 25.97 -7.80 -9.84
CA GLN A 61 26.93 -7.38 -8.81
C GLN A 61 26.25 -7.24 -7.44
N ILE A 62 25.08 -6.58 -7.38
CA ILE A 62 24.31 -6.41 -6.15
C ILE A 62 23.89 -7.76 -5.56
N VAL A 63 23.43 -8.70 -6.38
CA VAL A 63 23.14 -10.09 -5.97
C VAL A 63 24.38 -10.74 -5.34
N SER A 64 25.56 -10.57 -5.93
CA SER A 64 26.81 -11.10 -5.36
C SER A 64 27.13 -10.48 -3.99
N TYR A 65 26.99 -9.15 -3.87
CA TYR A 65 27.25 -8.43 -2.62
C TYR A 65 26.30 -8.81 -1.51
N LEU A 66 24.99 -8.84 -1.78
CA LEU A 66 23.97 -9.25 -0.81
C LEU A 66 24.16 -10.72 -0.41
N GLY A 67 24.54 -11.58 -1.34
CA GLY A 67 24.83 -12.99 -1.05
C GLY A 67 25.98 -13.12 -0.06
N ALA A 68 27.07 -12.38 -0.27
CA ALA A 68 28.19 -12.37 0.65
C ALA A 68 27.84 -11.76 2.03
N PHE A 69 26.97 -10.74 2.06
CA PHE A 69 26.48 -10.12 3.29
C PHE A 69 25.66 -11.12 4.14
N PHE A 70 24.65 -11.76 3.55
CA PHE A 70 23.84 -12.76 4.25
C PHE A 70 24.64 -14.00 4.62
N ASN A 71 25.64 -14.40 3.83
CA ASN A 71 26.57 -15.47 4.22
C ASN A 71 27.34 -15.12 5.48
N THR A 72 27.86 -13.89 5.56
CA THR A 72 28.55 -13.41 6.75
C THR A 72 27.59 -13.44 7.95
N LEU A 73 26.36 -12.96 7.82
CA LEU A 73 25.37 -13.06 8.90
C LEU A 73 25.10 -14.50 9.35
N LYS A 74 25.09 -15.46 8.42
CA LYS A 74 24.88 -16.87 8.72
C LYS A 74 26.02 -17.44 9.55
N ASP A 75 27.26 -17.10 9.20
CA ASP A 75 28.46 -17.59 9.88
C ASP A 75 28.52 -17.11 11.34
N TYR A 76 27.89 -15.97 11.64
CA TYR A 76 27.81 -15.37 12.98
C TYR A 76 26.42 -15.50 13.63
N LYS A 77 25.54 -16.37 13.13
CA LYS A 77 24.17 -16.51 13.66
C LYS A 77 24.14 -16.86 15.15
N ASP A 78 25.12 -17.62 15.65
CA ASP A 78 25.17 -18.05 17.06
C ASP A 78 25.53 -16.89 18.01
N SER A 79 26.14 -15.82 17.47
CA SER A 79 26.35 -14.55 18.18
C SER A 79 25.09 -13.68 18.21
N CYS A 80 24.09 -13.99 17.38
CA CYS A 80 22.85 -13.25 17.29
C CYS A 80 21.78 -13.87 18.20
N ARG A 81 21.13 -13.03 19.00
CA ARG A 81 19.91 -13.38 19.74
C ARG A 81 18.71 -13.50 18.81
N PHE A 82 18.61 -12.60 17.84
CA PHE A 82 17.45 -12.49 16.95
C PHE A 82 17.84 -11.78 15.65
N ILE A 83 17.30 -12.27 14.53
CA ILE A 83 17.43 -11.65 13.21
C ILE A 83 16.03 -11.53 12.63
N PHE A 84 15.63 -10.32 12.25
CA PHE A 84 14.35 -10.03 11.60
C PHE A 84 14.60 -9.24 10.33
N ILE A 85 13.92 -9.64 9.26
CA ILE A 85 14.14 -9.09 7.93
C ILE A 85 12.78 -8.82 7.29
N THR A 86 12.60 -7.62 6.77
CA THR A 86 11.40 -7.18 6.03
C THR A 86 11.78 -6.78 4.61
N GLY A 87 10.83 -6.92 3.69
CA GLY A 87 10.97 -6.60 2.28
C GLY A 87 9.61 -6.63 1.59
N ILE A 88 9.56 -6.15 0.36
CA ILE A 88 8.32 -6.07 -0.43
C ILE A 88 8.03 -7.42 -1.11
N THR A 89 9.07 -8.06 -1.62
CA THR A 89 8.97 -9.21 -2.49
C THR A 89 9.66 -10.44 -1.96
N ARG A 90 9.12 -11.60 -2.35
CA ARG A 90 9.77 -12.91 -2.18
C ARG A 90 10.74 -13.19 -3.33
N ILE A 91 11.62 -12.26 -3.69
CA ILE A 91 12.57 -12.47 -4.79
C ILE A 91 13.48 -13.65 -4.44
N ALA A 92 13.33 -14.76 -5.15
CA ALA A 92 14.30 -15.84 -5.16
C ALA A 92 15.37 -15.54 -6.20
N HIS A 93 16.39 -14.79 -5.81
CA HIS A 93 17.69 -15.15 -6.37
C HIS A 93 18.10 -16.44 -5.65
N VAL A 94 18.02 -17.56 -6.38
CA VAL A 94 18.42 -18.90 -5.90
C VAL A 94 19.84 -18.85 -5.29
N SER A 95 20.70 -17.93 -5.73
CA SER A 95 22.03 -17.68 -5.18
C SER A 95 22.06 -16.98 -3.81
N LEU A 96 21.08 -16.15 -3.46
CA LEU A 96 21.05 -15.41 -2.18
C LEU A 96 20.58 -16.28 -1.02
N PHE A 97 19.59 -17.15 -1.26
CA PHE A 97 18.93 -17.93 -0.21
C PHE A 97 19.31 -19.41 -0.19
N SER A 98 20.00 -19.93 -1.21
CA SER A 98 20.59 -21.28 -1.13
C SER A 98 21.62 -21.37 0.00
N THR A 99 22.27 -20.25 0.33
CA THR A 99 23.15 -20.15 1.47
C THR A 99 22.44 -19.75 2.75
N PHE A 100 21.39 -18.92 2.73
CA PHE A 100 20.67 -18.45 3.93
C PHE A 100 19.40 -19.26 4.26
N ASN A 101 19.52 -20.59 4.30
CA ASN A 101 18.40 -21.54 4.44
C ASN A 101 17.88 -21.76 5.88
N ASN A 102 18.30 -20.95 6.86
CA ASN A 102 17.90 -21.08 8.27
C ASN A 102 16.84 -20.06 8.70
N LEU A 103 16.28 -19.27 7.77
CA LEU A 103 15.21 -18.34 8.09
C LEU A 103 13.87 -19.05 8.21
N ASN A 104 13.09 -18.64 9.21
CA ASN A 104 11.67 -18.96 9.28
C ASN A 104 10.90 -17.89 8.49
N GLU A 105 10.19 -18.30 7.44
CA GLU A 105 9.37 -17.39 6.64
C GLU A 105 7.97 -17.28 7.27
N ILE A 106 7.69 -16.14 7.90
CA ILE A 106 6.44 -15.90 8.65
C ILE A 106 5.44 -15.00 7.91
N THR A 107 5.70 -14.67 6.64
CA THR A 107 4.94 -13.63 5.93
C THR A 107 3.45 -13.95 5.77
N LEU A 108 3.06 -15.22 5.69
CA LEU A 108 1.65 -15.67 5.66
C LEU A 108 1.29 -16.49 6.91
N ASP A 109 2.00 -16.25 8.02
CA ASP A 109 1.76 -16.94 9.28
C ASP A 109 0.65 -16.23 10.06
N ASP A 110 -0.36 -16.97 10.48
CA ASP A 110 -1.53 -16.46 11.20
C ASP A 110 -1.14 -15.78 12.51
N ASP A 111 -0.11 -16.30 13.20
CA ASP A 111 0.36 -15.79 14.50
C ASP A 111 0.95 -14.36 14.37
N TYR A 112 1.32 -13.95 13.16
CA TYR A 112 1.92 -12.65 12.86
C TYR A 112 1.04 -11.79 11.95
N SER A 113 -0.20 -12.21 11.70
CA SER A 113 -1.10 -11.58 10.71
C SER A 113 -1.46 -10.12 11.01
N SER A 114 -1.33 -9.66 12.26
CA SER A 114 -1.58 -8.27 12.66
C SER A 114 -0.31 -7.44 12.87
N LEU A 115 0.89 -8.04 12.73
CA LEU A 115 2.17 -7.44 13.15
C LEU A 115 2.48 -6.08 12.52
N LEU A 116 2.08 -5.87 11.25
CA LEU A 116 2.46 -4.72 10.44
C LEU A 116 1.36 -3.66 10.28
N GLY A 117 0.30 -3.73 11.09
CA GLY A 117 -0.78 -2.75 11.06
C GLY A 117 -1.28 -2.38 12.46
N ILE A 118 -2.31 -1.55 12.49
CA ILE A 118 -3.05 -1.22 13.71
C ILE A 118 -4.32 -2.06 13.71
N THR A 119 -4.60 -2.80 14.78
CA THR A 119 -5.87 -3.53 14.93
C THR A 119 -7.01 -2.57 15.30
N GLU A 120 -8.26 -3.01 15.11
CA GLU A 120 -9.43 -2.23 15.56
C GLU A 120 -9.32 -1.95 17.07
N SER A 121 -8.97 -2.96 17.88
CA SER A 121 -8.82 -2.77 19.32
C SER A 121 -7.73 -1.77 19.68
N GLU A 122 -6.60 -1.75 18.98
CA GLU A 122 -5.51 -0.79 19.24
C GLU A 122 -5.92 0.63 18.84
N LEU A 123 -6.68 0.78 17.75
CA LEU A 123 -7.22 2.07 17.33
C LEU A 123 -8.12 2.67 18.44
N HIS A 124 -9.04 1.86 18.98
CA HIS A 124 -9.91 2.29 20.09
C HIS A 124 -9.15 2.48 21.41
N ASN A 125 -8.18 1.64 21.73
CA ASN A 125 -7.50 1.72 23.03
C ASN A 125 -6.45 2.84 23.10
N TYR A 126 -5.75 3.11 22.01
CA TYR A 126 -4.59 4.02 22.01
C TYR A 126 -4.83 5.34 21.28
N PHE A 127 -5.85 5.41 20.40
CA PHE A 127 -6.08 6.58 19.57
C PHE A 127 -7.45 7.26 19.78
N ASP A 128 -8.30 6.80 20.71
CA ASP A 128 -9.67 7.34 20.92
C ASP A 128 -9.71 8.87 21.07
N SER A 129 -8.81 9.44 21.87
CA SER A 129 -8.73 10.90 22.06
C SER A 129 -8.38 11.66 20.76
N TYR A 130 -7.60 11.06 19.85
CA TYR A 130 -7.29 11.64 18.56
C TYR A 130 -8.48 11.55 17.60
N VAL A 131 -9.24 10.45 17.68
CA VAL A 131 -10.49 10.28 16.93
C VAL A 131 -11.56 11.28 17.42
N GLU A 132 -11.66 11.51 18.73
CA GLU A 132 -12.54 12.53 19.30
C GLU A 132 -12.17 13.94 18.85
N ASN A 133 -10.87 14.26 18.79
CA ASN A 133 -10.40 15.51 18.20
C ASN A 133 -10.77 15.61 16.71
N ALA A 134 -10.59 14.54 15.94
CA ALA A 134 -10.95 14.52 14.52
C ALA A 134 -12.47 14.72 14.31
N ALA A 135 -13.30 14.09 15.13
CA ALA A 135 -14.75 14.24 15.14
C ALA A 135 -15.15 15.71 15.38
N SER A 136 -14.52 16.37 16.35
CA SER A 136 -14.75 17.80 16.60
C SER A 136 -14.29 18.70 15.44
N VAL A 137 -13.18 18.39 14.77
CA VAL A 137 -12.66 19.18 13.65
C VAL A 137 -13.52 19.03 12.40
N LEU A 138 -14.06 17.83 12.17
CA LEU A 138 -14.84 17.49 10.99
C LEU A 138 -16.35 17.71 11.16
N GLU A 139 -16.79 18.13 12.36
CA GLU A 139 -18.21 18.25 12.71
C GLU A 139 -18.99 16.93 12.49
N MET A 140 -18.35 15.81 12.83
CA MET A 140 -18.89 14.45 12.73
C MET A 140 -19.03 13.82 14.11
N SER A 141 -19.87 12.81 14.25
CA SER A 141 -19.85 11.95 15.44
C SER A 141 -18.60 11.08 15.46
N LYS A 142 -18.18 10.66 16.66
CA LYS A 142 -17.01 9.78 16.82
C LYS A 142 -17.19 8.45 16.09
N ASP A 143 -18.40 7.89 16.14
CA ASP A 143 -18.75 6.64 15.46
C ASP A 143 -18.62 6.77 13.94
N GLU A 144 -19.08 7.88 13.35
CA GLU A 144 -18.89 8.13 11.92
C GLU A 144 -17.42 8.26 11.52
N VAL A 145 -16.56 8.83 12.38
CA VAL A 145 -15.11 8.87 12.11
C VAL A 145 -14.51 7.46 12.13
N TYR A 146 -14.89 6.61 13.10
CA TYR A 146 -14.45 5.22 13.15
C TYR A 146 -14.88 4.42 11.91
N GLU A 147 -16.14 4.53 11.50
CA GLU A 147 -16.65 3.88 10.30
C GLU A 147 -15.89 4.34 9.04
N ARG A 148 -15.63 5.65 8.91
CA ARG A 148 -14.84 6.17 7.78
C ARG A 148 -13.37 5.76 7.82
N LEU A 149 -12.74 5.72 9.00
CA LEU A 149 -11.39 5.17 9.15
C LEU A 149 -11.34 3.71 8.70
N LYS A 150 -12.37 2.93 9.04
CA LYS A 150 -12.47 1.52 8.66
C LYS A 150 -12.60 1.35 7.15
N LEU A 151 -13.53 2.07 6.53
CA LEU A 151 -13.76 2.03 5.08
C LEU A 151 -12.55 2.52 4.28
N ARG A 152 -11.84 3.54 4.77
CA ARG A 152 -10.73 4.17 4.04
C ARG A 152 -9.38 3.50 4.29
N TYR A 153 -9.10 3.05 5.52
CA TYR A 153 -7.72 2.65 5.90
C TYR A 153 -7.58 1.25 6.48
N ASN A 154 -8.66 0.51 6.78
CA ASN A 154 -8.62 -0.90 7.23
C ASN A 154 -8.62 -1.87 6.04
N GLY A 155 -8.50 -3.18 6.27
CA GLY A 155 -8.74 -4.21 5.28
C GLY A 155 -7.49 -4.99 4.85
N ASN A 156 -6.30 -4.62 5.33
CA ASN A 156 -5.09 -5.38 5.05
C ASN A 156 -5.08 -6.71 5.83
N ARG A 157 -4.90 -7.82 5.13
CA ARG A 157 -4.75 -9.17 5.65
C ARG A 157 -3.46 -9.76 5.14
N PHE A 158 -2.57 -10.10 6.08
CA PHE A 158 -1.27 -10.71 5.76
C PHE A 158 -1.29 -12.24 5.82
N SER A 159 -2.38 -12.84 6.29
CA SER A 159 -2.60 -14.28 6.22
C SER A 159 -3.98 -14.62 5.68
N VAL A 160 -4.07 -15.80 5.05
CA VAL A 160 -5.30 -16.38 4.52
C VAL A 160 -6.32 -16.64 5.62
N HIS A 161 -5.87 -17.04 6.81
CA HIS A 161 -6.74 -17.33 7.96
C HIS A 161 -6.65 -16.25 9.06
N ALA A 162 -6.20 -15.04 8.70
CA ALA A 162 -6.13 -13.92 9.64
C ALA A 162 -7.50 -13.70 10.31
N ASN A 163 -7.51 -13.65 11.64
CA ASN A 163 -8.75 -13.46 12.42
C ASN A 163 -9.35 -12.06 12.21
N GLU A 164 -8.51 -11.07 11.93
CA GLU A 164 -8.92 -9.69 11.65
C GLU A 164 -8.07 -9.09 10.52
N SER A 165 -8.57 -8.00 9.92
CA SER A 165 -7.77 -7.13 9.08
C SER A 165 -7.18 -6.00 9.91
N VAL A 166 -6.10 -5.41 9.42
CA VAL A 166 -5.44 -4.27 10.07
C VAL A 166 -5.50 -3.01 9.24
N TYR A 167 -5.46 -1.88 9.95
CA TYR A 167 -5.36 -0.56 9.39
C TYR A 167 -3.92 -0.28 8.93
N ASN A 168 -3.79 0.43 7.80
CA ASN A 168 -2.51 0.99 7.39
C ASN A 168 -2.04 2.05 8.42
N PRO A 169 -0.89 1.85 9.10
CA PRO A 169 -0.45 2.78 10.14
C PRO A 169 -0.18 4.18 9.60
N TRP A 170 0.43 4.28 8.41
CA TRP A 170 0.77 5.57 7.81
C TRP A 170 -0.48 6.40 7.53
N SER A 171 -1.50 5.79 6.92
CA SER A 171 -2.74 6.49 6.57
C SER A 171 -3.51 6.93 7.81
N VAL A 172 -3.67 6.05 8.80
CA VAL A 172 -4.33 6.40 10.08
C VAL A 172 -3.60 7.52 10.80
N LEU A 173 -2.27 7.41 10.96
CA LEU A 173 -1.50 8.43 11.67
C LEU A 173 -1.48 9.76 10.91
N SER A 174 -1.44 9.73 9.59
CA SER A 174 -1.53 10.93 8.75
C SER A 174 -2.86 11.65 8.94
N PHE A 175 -3.98 10.92 8.91
CA PHE A 175 -5.31 11.44 9.21
C PHE A 175 -5.37 12.05 10.61
N LEU A 176 -5.03 11.28 11.64
CA LEU A 176 -5.14 11.72 13.04
C LEU A 176 -4.23 12.92 13.35
N SER A 177 -3.11 13.06 12.64
CA SER A 177 -2.21 14.21 12.79
C SER A 177 -2.78 15.51 12.20
N LYS A 178 -3.60 15.41 11.14
CA LYS A 178 -4.14 16.56 10.39
C LYS A 178 -5.59 16.29 9.97
N PRO A 179 -6.53 16.17 10.93
CA PRO A 179 -7.91 15.79 10.63
C PRO A 179 -8.64 16.81 9.76
N HIS A 180 -8.21 18.07 9.73
CA HIS A 180 -8.76 19.11 8.85
C HIS A 180 -8.55 18.82 7.35
N ASN A 181 -7.62 17.94 7.00
CA ASN A 181 -7.47 17.48 5.62
C ASN A 181 -8.56 16.48 5.22
N GLY A 182 -9.29 15.91 6.18
CA GLY A 182 -10.28 14.86 5.90
C GLY A 182 -9.64 13.53 5.53
N PHE A 183 -10.44 12.64 4.96
CA PHE A 183 -10.05 11.25 4.65
C PHE A 183 -9.35 11.15 3.29
N GLU A 184 -8.19 11.80 3.17
CA GLU A 184 -7.40 11.82 1.94
C GLU A 184 -6.71 10.48 1.65
N ASN A 185 -6.20 10.34 0.42
CA ASN A 185 -5.34 9.21 0.03
C ASN A 185 -3.89 9.47 0.46
N TYR A 186 -3.56 9.12 1.70
CA TYR A 186 -2.24 9.31 2.30
C TYR A 186 -1.22 8.30 1.80
N TRP A 187 -1.66 7.10 1.44
CA TRP A 187 -0.80 6.05 0.94
C TRP A 187 -0.21 6.38 -0.42
N TYR A 188 -1.02 6.83 -1.39
CA TYR A 188 -0.53 7.24 -2.72
C TYR A 188 0.35 8.49 -2.71
N GLN A 189 0.14 9.38 -1.73
CA GLN A 189 1.00 10.55 -1.53
C GLN A 189 2.39 10.17 -0.96
N SER A 190 2.51 8.98 -0.38
CA SER A 190 3.79 8.44 0.09
C SER A 190 4.52 7.66 -1.01
N SER A 191 5.82 7.41 -0.81
CA SER A 191 6.58 6.53 -1.70
C SER A 191 6.08 5.08 -1.68
N ALA A 192 5.35 4.66 -0.65
CA ALA A 192 4.81 3.30 -0.54
C ALA A 192 3.67 3.05 -1.55
N GLY A 193 2.90 4.08 -1.92
CA GLY A 193 1.80 3.96 -2.89
C GLY A 193 2.23 4.08 -4.35
N THR A 194 3.53 4.18 -4.64
CA THR A 194 4.12 4.08 -5.99
C THR A 194 5.46 3.33 -5.95
N PRO A 195 5.47 2.06 -5.50
CA PRO A 195 6.72 1.37 -5.23
C PRO A 195 7.53 1.23 -6.51
N THR A 196 8.83 1.55 -6.44
CA THR A 196 9.72 1.59 -7.61
C THR A 196 9.71 0.29 -8.41
N LEU A 197 9.55 -0.84 -7.73
CA LEU A 197 9.38 -2.14 -8.38
C LEU A 197 8.18 -2.17 -9.34
N LEU A 198 6.99 -1.76 -8.89
CA LEU A 198 5.79 -1.77 -9.72
C LEU A 198 5.93 -0.79 -10.88
N ILE A 199 6.46 0.40 -10.61
CA ILE A 199 6.69 1.41 -11.66
C ILE A 199 7.64 0.88 -12.74
N ASN A 200 8.74 0.24 -12.34
CA ASN A 200 9.68 -0.38 -13.28
C ASN A 200 9.03 -1.54 -14.06
N TYR A 201 8.24 -2.38 -13.38
CA TYR A 201 7.51 -3.47 -14.01
C TYR A 201 6.54 -2.97 -15.11
N LEU A 202 5.85 -1.87 -14.85
CA LEU A 202 4.87 -1.26 -15.77
C LEU A 202 5.51 -0.45 -16.90
N LYS A 203 6.84 -0.30 -16.97
CA LYS A 203 7.50 0.30 -18.14
C LYS A 203 7.39 -0.59 -19.39
N ASP A 204 7.26 -1.89 -19.21
CA ASP A 204 6.99 -2.82 -20.31
C ASP A 204 5.55 -2.62 -20.82
N ALA A 205 5.40 -2.45 -22.14
CA ALA A 205 4.11 -2.17 -22.75
C ALA A 205 3.11 -3.34 -22.62
N GLY A 206 3.59 -4.58 -22.55
CA GLY A 206 2.77 -5.76 -22.30
C GLY A 206 2.24 -5.78 -20.88
N HIS A 207 3.10 -5.53 -19.89
CA HIS A 207 2.69 -5.42 -18.48
C HIS A 207 1.75 -4.23 -18.24
N ALA A 208 2.03 -3.07 -18.82
CA ALA A 208 1.16 -1.89 -18.74
C ALA A 208 -0.26 -2.18 -19.27
N LYS A 209 -0.33 -2.92 -20.39
CA LYS A 209 -1.60 -3.34 -20.98
C LYS A 209 -2.34 -4.35 -20.08
N GLN A 210 -1.65 -5.36 -19.56
CA GLN A 210 -2.26 -6.32 -18.62
C GLN A 210 -2.80 -5.62 -17.37
N PHE A 211 -2.02 -4.68 -16.82
CA PHE A 211 -2.43 -3.90 -15.65
C PHE A 211 -3.66 -3.03 -15.93
N SER A 212 -3.76 -2.44 -17.11
CA SER A 212 -4.90 -1.58 -17.44
C SER A 212 -6.20 -2.35 -17.66
N GLU A 213 -6.08 -3.56 -18.21
CA GLU A 213 -7.19 -4.51 -18.39
C GLU A 213 -7.71 -5.09 -17.07
N LEU A 214 -6.97 -5.00 -15.95
CA LEU A 214 -7.45 -5.41 -14.63
C LEU A 214 -8.75 -4.70 -14.27
N SER A 215 -9.76 -5.49 -13.96
CA SER A 215 -11.13 -5.05 -13.78
C SER A 215 -11.60 -5.36 -12.37
N GLU A 216 -12.22 -4.39 -11.69
CA GLU A 216 -12.75 -4.57 -10.32
C GLU A 216 -13.81 -5.69 -10.21
N SER A 217 -14.51 -6.02 -11.29
CA SER A 217 -15.54 -7.07 -11.30
C SER A 217 -14.99 -8.47 -11.55
N GLU A 218 -13.68 -8.59 -11.82
CA GLU A 218 -13.06 -9.90 -11.99
C GLU A 218 -12.55 -10.39 -10.64
N GLU A 219 -13.15 -11.49 -10.17
CA GLU A 219 -12.66 -12.18 -8.99
C GLU A 219 -11.29 -12.81 -9.30
N LEU A 220 -10.23 -12.29 -8.69
CA LEU A 220 -8.86 -12.74 -8.90
C LEU A 220 -8.50 -13.84 -7.91
N TYR A 221 -8.69 -15.09 -8.32
CA TYR A 221 -8.30 -16.25 -7.51
C TYR A 221 -6.84 -16.63 -7.73
N VAL A 222 -6.16 -16.96 -6.63
CA VAL A 222 -4.81 -17.54 -6.62
C VAL A 222 -4.74 -18.69 -5.64
N THR A 223 -3.92 -19.69 -5.93
CA THR A 223 -3.68 -20.80 -4.99
C THR A 223 -2.71 -20.39 -3.89
N ILE A 224 -2.78 -21.05 -2.73
CA ILE A 224 -1.79 -20.87 -1.65
C ILE A 224 -0.36 -21.19 -2.14
N SER A 225 -0.23 -22.15 -3.05
CA SER A 225 1.04 -22.54 -3.66
C SER A 225 1.64 -21.40 -4.50
N GLU A 226 0.82 -20.68 -5.27
CA GLU A 226 1.26 -19.51 -6.03
C GLU A 226 1.67 -18.35 -5.13
N LEU A 227 0.91 -18.09 -4.05
CA LEU A 227 1.30 -17.09 -3.06
C LEU A 227 2.68 -17.41 -2.47
N LYS A 228 2.91 -18.67 -2.07
CA LYS A 228 4.19 -19.12 -1.48
C LYS A 228 5.30 -19.35 -2.51
N ALA A 229 5.00 -19.32 -3.80
CA ALA A 229 6.00 -19.52 -4.83
C ALA A 229 7.01 -18.37 -4.77
N LYS A 230 8.30 -18.73 -4.86
CA LYS A 230 9.34 -17.74 -5.04
C LYS A 230 9.49 -17.48 -6.53
N SER A 231 9.34 -16.24 -6.93
CA SER A 231 9.44 -15.83 -8.32
C SER A 231 10.78 -15.18 -8.60
N GLU A 232 11.26 -15.31 -9.83
CA GLU A 232 12.30 -14.41 -10.33
C GLU A 232 11.72 -12.99 -10.41
N ALA A 233 12.53 -11.98 -10.08
CA ALA A 233 12.09 -10.59 -10.05
C ALA A 233 11.53 -10.11 -11.41
N THR A 234 11.93 -10.74 -12.51
CA THR A 234 11.52 -10.41 -13.88
C THR A 234 10.25 -11.11 -14.35
N HIS A 235 9.74 -12.11 -13.62
CA HIS A 235 8.59 -12.93 -14.04
C HIS A 235 7.54 -13.10 -12.93
N ILE A 236 7.27 -12.04 -12.17
CA ILE A 236 6.20 -12.03 -11.18
C ILE A 236 4.87 -11.76 -11.92
N PRO A 237 3.84 -12.62 -11.77
CA PRO A 237 2.49 -12.31 -12.26
C PRO A 237 1.96 -11.00 -11.67
N ILE A 238 1.32 -10.15 -12.47
CA ILE A 238 0.89 -8.81 -12.04
C ILE A 238 -0.01 -8.84 -10.81
N ASN A 239 -0.92 -9.81 -10.69
CA ASN A 239 -1.78 -9.99 -9.52
C ASN A 239 -0.98 -10.28 -8.23
N LEU A 240 0.05 -11.13 -8.31
CA LEU A 240 0.94 -11.40 -7.17
C LEU A 240 1.83 -10.19 -6.86
N LEU A 241 2.29 -9.46 -7.89
CA LEU A 241 3.06 -8.25 -7.69
C LEU A 241 2.24 -7.17 -6.97
N LEU A 242 0.98 -6.98 -7.37
CA LEU A 242 0.04 -6.06 -6.72
C LEU A 242 -0.25 -6.48 -5.27
N GLN A 243 -0.33 -7.79 -4.99
CA GLN A 243 -0.43 -8.29 -3.62
C GLN A 243 0.83 -7.96 -2.79
N GLN A 244 2.01 -8.24 -3.34
CA GLN A 244 3.29 -7.99 -2.66
C GLN A 244 3.55 -6.50 -2.42
N THR A 245 3.06 -5.63 -3.30
CA THR A 245 3.19 -4.18 -3.20
C THR A 245 2.07 -3.51 -2.41
N GLY A 246 1.16 -4.29 -1.82
CA GLY A 246 0.10 -3.80 -0.94
C GLY A 246 -1.15 -3.26 -1.64
N TYR A 247 -1.26 -3.37 -2.96
CA TYR A 247 -2.47 -3.00 -3.70
C TYR A 247 -3.57 -4.05 -3.60
N TYR A 248 -3.20 -5.32 -3.48
CA TYR A 248 -4.14 -6.40 -3.18
C TYR A 248 -3.91 -6.98 -1.80
N THR A 249 -5.00 -7.41 -1.19
CA THR A 249 -5.04 -8.12 0.07
C THR A 249 -5.64 -9.51 -0.10
N LEU A 250 -5.49 -10.34 0.93
CA LEU A 250 -5.97 -11.71 0.95
C LEU A 250 -7.38 -11.78 1.51
N GLN A 251 -8.30 -12.38 0.76
CA GLN A 251 -9.62 -12.76 1.25
C GLN A 251 -9.77 -14.29 1.14
N TYR A 252 -10.15 -14.92 2.25
CA TYR A 252 -10.40 -16.35 2.25
C TYR A 252 -11.60 -16.69 1.36
N ASN A 253 -11.41 -17.65 0.46
CA ASN A 253 -12.50 -18.23 -0.33
C ASN A 253 -12.70 -19.72 0.02
N SER A 254 -11.64 -20.53 -0.11
CA SER A 254 -11.67 -21.96 0.21
C SER A 254 -10.31 -22.48 0.70
N GLU A 255 -10.21 -23.77 1.03
CA GLU A 255 -8.93 -24.39 1.42
C GLU A 255 -7.87 -24.36 0.29
N ALA A 256 -8.28 -24.29 -0.98
CA ALA A 256 -7.37 -24.32 -2.12
C ALA A 256 -7.11 -22.93 -2.73
N ASP A 257 -8.11 -22.04 -2.67
CA ASP A 257 -8.13 -20.77 -3.38
C ASP A 257 -8.26 -19.58 -2.42
N VAL A 258 -7.50 -18.54 -2.74
CA VAL A 258 -7.51 -17.24 -2.07
C VAL A 258 -7.96 -16.20 -3.08
N LEU A 259 -8.92 -15.37 -2.68
CA LEU A 259 -9.34 -14.22 -3.47
C LEU A 259 -8.41 -13.04 -3.19
N LEU A 260 -7.94 -12.39 -4.24
CA LEU A 260 -7.25 -11.11 -4.17
C LEU A 260 -8.25 -9.98 -4.39
N ALA A 261 -8.24 -8.99 -3.50
CA ALA A 261 -9.12 -7.84 -3.55
C ALA A 261 -8.40 -6.56 -3.09
N TYR A 262 -8.94 -5.39 -3.38
CA TYR A 262 -8.45 -4.15 -2.75
C TYR A 262 -8.76 -4.19 -1.24
N PRO A 263 -7.83 -3.76 -0.37
CA PRO A 263 -8.08 -3.74 1.07
C PRO A 263 -9.15 -2.71 1.45
N ASN A 264 -9.15 -1.56 0.80
CA ASN A 264 -10.03 -0.43 1.11
C ASN A 264 -10.14 0.56 -0.05
N GLU A 265 -10.97 1.57 0.15
CA GLU A 265 -11.18 2.67 -0.80
C GLU A 265 -9.90 3.48 -1.09
N GLU A 266 -8.99 3.64 -0.13
CA GLU A 266 -7.73 4.39 -0.35
C GLU A 266 -6.84 3.67 -1.37
N VAL A 267 -6.67 2.37 -1.22
CA VAL A 267 -5.83 1.57 -2.12
C VAL A 267 -6.50 1.36 -3.47
N GLU A 268 -7.82 1.19 -3.50
CA GLU A 268 -8.59 1.18 -4.74
C GLU A 268 -8.39 2.49 -5.51
N GLU A 269 -8.55 3.63 -4.84
CA GLU A 269 -8.30 4.96 -5.41
C GLU A 269 -6.86 5.10 -5.95
N SER A 270 -5.90 4.53 -5.24
CA SER A 270 -4.49 4.52 -5.62
C SER A 270 -4.24 3.77 -6.93
N ILE A 271 -4.94 2.67 -7.20
CA ILE A 271 -4.86 1.96 -8.49
C ILE A 271 -5.37 2.82 -9.63
N PHE A 272 -6.48 3.51 -9.42
CA PHE A 272 -7.02 4.42 -10.42
C PHE A 272 -6.05 5.58 -10.71
N ASN A 273 -5.47 6.17 -9.67
CA ASN A 273 -4.46 7.21 -9.84
C ASN A 273 -3.22 6.69 -10.58
N LEU A 274 -2.77 5.48 -10.27
CA LEU A 274 -1.65 4.84 -10.97
C LEU A 274 -1.97 4.60 -12.45
N LYS A 275 -3.16 4.09 -12.78
CA LYS A 275 -3.61 3.96 -14.17
C LYS A 275 -3.65 5.32 -14.88
N ARG A 276 -4.13 6.37 -14.22
CA ARG A 276 -4.13 7.71 -14.80
C ARG A 276 -2.72 8.23 -15.07
N ASP A 277 -1.79 8.05 -14.15
CA ASP A 277 -0.41 8.49 -14.30
C ASP A 277 0.30 7.72 -15.42
N LEU A 278 0.10 6.40 -15.51
CA LEU A 278 0.67 5.53 -16.54
C LEU A 278 0.26 5.97 -17.96
N TYR A 279 -0.98 6.42 -18.14
CA TYR A 279 -1.51 6.90 -19.42
C TYR A 279 -1.47 8.43 -19.56
N ASN A 280 -0.83 9.14 -18.62
CA ASN A 280 -0.73 10.60 -18.58
C ASN A 280 -2.09 11.33 -18.67
N LEU A 281 -3.10 10.80 -17.99
CA LEU A 281 -4.47 11.29 -17.95
C LEU A 281 -4.64 12.31 -16.81
N LYS A 282 -4.43 13.58 -17.15
CA LYS A 282 -4.48 14.69 -16.20
C LYS A 282 -5.67 15.59 -16.48
N LEU A 283 -6.48 15.81 -15.44
CA LEU A 283 -7.54 16.81 -15.47
C LEU A 283 -6.93 18.21 -15.59
N THR A 284 -7.57 19.06 -16.38
CA THR A 284 -7.15 20.44 -16.54
C THR A 284 -7.48 21.25 -15.29
N SER A 285 -6.75 22.35 -15.07
CA SER A 285 -7.05 23.30 -14.00
C SER A 285 -8.47 23.88 -14.09
N LYS A 286 -9.02 23.93 -15.31
CA LYS A 286 -10.41 24.34 -15.57
C LYS A 286 -11.40 23.31 -15.03
N THR A 287 -11.18 22.03 -15.29
CA THR A 287 -12.03 20.93 -14.78
C THR A 287 -11.94 20.86 -13.26
N ASN A 288 -10.74 20.95 -12.69
CA ASN A 288 -10.55 21.00 -11.23
C ASN A 288 -11.35 22.13 -10.59
N ARG A 289 -11.36 23.32 -11.20
CA ARG A 289 -12.14 24.46 -10.69
C ARG A 289 -13.66 24.24 -10.81
N CYS A 290 -14.11 23.54 -11.85
CA CYS A 290 -15.53 23.20 -11.99
C CYS A 290 -16.02 22.24 -10.90
N MET A 291 -15.16 21.36 -10.40
CA MET A 291 -15.52 20.43 -9.33
C MET A 291 -15.83 21.14 -8.01
N LEU A 292 -15.19 22.28 -7.73
CA LEU A 292 -15.46 23.07 -6.52
C LEU A 292 -16.89 23.62 -6.43
N ALA A 293 -17.62 23.69 -7.56
CA ALA A 293 -19.00 24.14 -7.61
C ALA A 293 -20.03 23.00 -7.45
N ILE A 294 -19.58 21.74 -7.35
CA ILE A 294 -20.47 20.58 -7.17
C ILE A 294 -21.44 20.75 -5.99
N PRO A 295 -21.01 21.20 -4.79
CA PRO A 295 -21.94 21.40 -3.68
C PRO A 295 -23.10 22.34 -4.01
N GLU A 296 -22.83 23.45 -4.69
CA GLU A 296 -23.85 24.41 -5.10
C GLU A 296 -24.86 23.79 -6.07
N TYR A 297 -24.39 22.96 -7.01
CA TYR A 297 -25.25 22.26 -7.96
C TYR A 297 -26.10 21.17 -7.27
N VAL A 298 -25.54 20.47 -6.29
CA VAL A 298 -26.30 19.49 -5.48
C VAL A 298 -27.38 20.17 -4.66
N ASP A 299 -27.07 21.29 -3.99
CA ASP A 299 -28.03 22.04 -3.18
C ASP A 299 -29.18 22.62 -4.02
N ALA A 300 -28.89 23.05 -5.25
CA ALA A 300 -29.85 23.57 -6.20
C ALA A 300 -30.60 22.48 -7.00
N ALA A 301 -30.25 21.20 -6.84
CA ALA A 301 -30.71 20.10 -7.69
C ALA A 301 -30.48 20.35 -9.20
N ASP A 302 -29.37 21.01 -9.56
CA ASP A 302 -29.00 21.33 -10.94
C ASP A 302 -28.26 20.15 -11.61
N ILE A 303 -29.06 19.23 -12.14
CA ILE A 303 -28.59 18.02 -12.80
C ILE A 303 -27.79 18.33 -14.09
N GLU A 304 -28.12 19.40 -14.82
CA GLU A 304 -27.45 19.72 -16.09
C GLU A 304 -26.03 20.26 -15.86
N SER A 305 -25.85 21.07 -14.82
CA SER A 305 -24.52 21.51 -14.40
C SER A 305 -23.67 20.34 -13.89
N LEU A 306 -24.24 19.42 -13.10
CA LEU A 306 -23.54 18.19 -12.65
C LEU A 306 -23.09 17.33 -13.83
N LYS A 307 -23.98 17.05 -14.79
CA LYS A 307 -23.64 16.33 -16.04
C LYS A 307 -22.49 17.00 -16.78
N THR A 308 -22.49 18.33 -16.84
CA THR A 308 -21.43 19.09 -17.51
C THR A 308 -20.08 18.90 -16.82
N VAL A 309 -20.03 18.87 -15.49
CA VAL A 309 -18.79 18.60 -14.74
C VAL A 309 -18.33 17.16 -14.97
N PHE A 310 -19.23 16.19 -14.87
CA PHE A 310 -18.89 14.77 -15.06
C PHE A 310 -18.39 14.48 -16.47
N ASN A 311 -19.03 15.04 -17.50
CA ASN A 311 -18.59 14.90 -18.88
C ASN A 311 -17.18 15.47 -19.10
N LYS A 312 -16.81 16.56 -18.43
CA LYS A 312 -15.44 17.09 -18.51
C LYS A 312 -14.43 16.13 -17.90
N ILE A 313 -14.75 15.54 -16.76
CA ILE A 313 -13.89 14.52 -16.11
C ILE A 313 -13.67 13.35 -17.06
N ILE A 314 -14.74 12.82 -17.65
CA ILE A 314 -14.70 11.68 -18.58
C ILE A 314 -13.85 12.04 -19.81
N ILE A 315 -14.14 13.15 -20.49
CA ILE A 315 -13.46 13.55 -21.73
C ILE A 315 -11.96 13.78 -21.52
N GLU A 316 -11.57 14.33 -20.37
CA GLU A 316 -10.15 14.57 -20.06
C GLU A 316 -9.41 13.33 -19.53
N SER A 317 -10.15 12.26 -19.18
CA SER A 317 -9.57 11.06 -18.57
C SER A 317 -9.74 9.79 -19.42
N ILE A 318 -10.44 9.85 -20.55
CA ILE A 318 -10.59 8.73 -21.47
C ILE A 318 -10.17 9.20 -22.85
N THR A 319 -9.18 8.52 -23.45
CA THR A 319 -8.84 8.72 -24.87
C THR A 319 -9.41 7.57 -25.70
N PRO A 320 -9.86 7.82 -26.95
CA PRO A 320 -10.36 6.76 -27.83
C PRO A 320 -9.39 5.59 -28.02
N ASP A 321 -8.09 5.87 -27.94
CA ASP A 321 -7.01 4.90 -28.16
C ASP A 321 -6.53 4.20 -26.89
N SER A 322 -6.96 4.65 -25.70
CA SER A 322 -6.46 4.08 -24.45
C SER A 322 -6.96 2.66 -24.20
N GLY A 323 -8.20 2.34 -24.61
CA GLY A 323 -8.85 1.07 -24.30
C GLY A 323 -9.12 0.85 -22.80
N ILE A 324 -8.84 1.85 -21.95
CA ILE A 324 -9.03 1.80 -20.50
C ILE A 324 -10.30 2.55 -20.09
N PHE A 325 -10.81 2.25 -18.90
CA PHE A 325 -12.04 2.83 -18.36
C PHE A 325 -13.27 2.70 -19.27
N ASN A 326 -13.42 1.54 -19.92
CA ASN A 326 -14.44 1.30 -20.95
C ASN A 326 -15.72 0.66 -20.39
N ARG A 327 -15.81 0.44 -19.08
CA ARG A 327 -16.98 -0.13 -18.39
C ARG A 327 -17.68 0.94 -17.56
N GLU A 328 -18.96 0.72 -17.28
CA GLU A 328 -19.77 1.63 -16.45
C GLU A 328 -19.15 1.86 -15.06
N VAL A 329 -18.69 0.78 -14.42
CA VAL A 329 -17.99 0.82 -13.12
C VAL A 329 -16.74 1.71 -13.18
N ASP A 330 -15.99 1.62 -14.28
CA ASP A 330 -14.78 2.44 -14.44
C ASP A 330 -15.11 3.93 -14.56
N ILE A 331 -16.17 4.27 -15.32
CA ILE A 331 -16.62 5.65 -15.49
C ILE A 331 -17.11 6.21 -14.15
N ARG A 332 -17.90 5.44 -13.40
CA ARG A 332 -18.35 5.80 -12.04
C ARG A 332 -17.14 6.08 -11.14
N ASN A 333 -16.19 5.16 -11.06
CA ASN A 333 -15.03 5.29 -10.18
C ASN A 333 -14.15 6.46 -10.60
N LEU A 334 -13.97 6.67 -11.90
CA LEU A 334 -13.26 7.83 -12.42
C LEU A 334 -13.88 9.15 -11.94
N ILE A 335 -15.22 9.30 -12.04
CA ILE A 335 -15.91 10.48 -11.53
C ILE A 335 -15.75 10.58 -10.01
N TYR A 336 -16.00 9.47 -9.30
CA TYR A 336 -15.94 9.43 -7.83
C TYR A 336 -14.59 9.89 -7.34
N ILE A 337 -13.51 9.29 -7.85
CA ILE A 337 -12.13 9.53 -7.43
C ILE A 337 -11.66 10.93 -7.81
N SER A 338 -12.14 11.45 -8.94
CA SER A 338 -11.76 12.80 -9.38
C SER A 338 -12.29 13.91 -8.47
N ILE A 339 -13.43 13.70 -7.81
CA ILE A 339 -14.04 14.68 -6.91
C ILE A 339 -13.40 14.53 -5.52
N PRO A 340 -12.66 15.51 -4.97
CA PRO A 340 -12.03 15.37 -3.67
C PRO A 340 -13.04 15.23 -2.52
N ASP A 341 -12.71 14.47 -1.47
CA ASP A 341 -13.54 14.33 -0.27
C ASP A 341 -13.70 15.66 0.49
N SER A 342 -12.74 16.57 0.35
CA SER A 342 -12.81 17.94 0.88
C SER A 342 -13.84 18.83 0.18
N VAL A 343 -14.35 18.42 -0.99
CA VAL A 343 -15.37 19.17 -1.74
C VAL A 343 -16.77 18.78 -1.32
N ILE A 344 -17.06 17.48 -1.21
CA ILE A 344 -18.41 16.98 -0.94
C ILE A 344 -18.37 15.59 -0.31
N TYR A 345 -19.34 15.29 0.54
CA TYR A 345 -19.55 13.92 0.99
C TYR A 345 -20.06 13.10 -0.20
N LYS A 346 -19.36 12.01 -0.50
CA LYS A 346 -19.70 11.10 -1.59
C LYS A 346 -19.69 9.66 -1.10
N SER A 347 -20.50 8.83 -1.74
CA SER A 347 -20.57 7.37 -1.53
C SER A 347 -20.90 6.69 -2.86
N ARG A 348 -20.54 5.41 -3.00
CA ARG A 348 -20.81 4.58 -4.18
C ARG A 348 -21.72 3.42 -3.82
N GLU A 349 -22.42 2.89 -4.82
CA GLU A 349 -23.22 1.66 -4.72
C GLU A 349 -24.13 1.61 -3.48
N THR A 350 -24.81 2.72 -3.21
CA THR A 350 -25.54 2.91 -1.97
C THR A 350 -27.01 2.53 -2.14
N VAL A 351 -27.52 1.71 -1.22
CA VAL A 351 -28.95 1.43 -1.09
C VAL A 351 -29.57 2.45 -0.16
N ASN A 352 -30.59 3.16 -0.64
CA ASN A 352 -31.35 4.13 0.15
C ASN A 352 -32.86 3.94 -0.07
N ALA A 353 -33.67 4.80 0.56
CA ALA A 353 -35.13 4.72 0.49
C ALA A 353 -35.69 4.86 -0.94
N PHE A 354 -34.91 5.38 -1.89
CA PHE A 354 -35.29 5.57 -3.29
C PHE A 354 -34.76 4.46 -4.21
N GLY A 355 -34.05 3.47 -3.67
CA GLY A 355 -33.49 2.34 -4.40
C GLY A 355 -31.98 2.29 -4.35
N PHE A 356 -31.37 1.69 -5.37
CA PHE A 356 -29.93 1.61 -5.53
C PHE A 356 -29.42 2.80 -6.33
N ALA A 357 -28.36 3.45 -5.84
CA ALA A 357 -27.67 4.54 -6.53
C ALA A 357 -26.19 4.17 -6.74
N ASP A 358 -25.70 4.30 -7.97
CA ASP A 358 -24.28 4.07 -8.29
C ASP A 358 -23.37 5.06 -7.56
N MET A 359 -23.82 6.30 -7.41
CA MET A 359 -23.14 7.35 -6.69
C MET A 359 -24.14 8.25 -5.98
N GLN A 360 -23.86 8.56 -4.73
CA GLN A 360 -24.63 9.51 -3.93
C GLN A 360 -23.71 10.64 -3.47
N LEU A 361 -24.11 11.87 -3.76
CA LEU A 361 -23.44 13.11 -3.34
C LEU A 361 -24.31 13.83 -2.31
N VAL A 362 -23.70 14.24 -1.20
CA VAL A 362 -24.40 14.83 -0.07
C VAL A 362 -23.65 16.07 0.42
N THR A 363 -24.41 17.13 0.67
CA THR A 363 -24.00 18.36 1.34
C THR A 363 -24.60 18.38 2.75
N SER A 364 -24.09 19.24 3.63
CA SER A 364 -24.69 19.46 4.95
C SER A 364 -26.17 19.86 4.87
N ILE A 365 -26.56 20.61 3.84
CA ILE A 365 -27.94 21.04 3.59
C ILE A 365 -28.83 19.87 3.14
N THR A 366 -28.33 19.03 2.22
CA THR A 366 -29.11 17.88 1.74
C THR A 366 -29.24 16.80 2.81
N PHE A 367 -28.23 16.56 3.64
CA PHE A 367 -28.31 15.63 4.77
C PHE A 367 -29.47 15.98 5.71
N ALA A 368 -29.64 17.26 6.04
CA ALA A 368 -30.74 17.74 6.89
C ALA A 368 -32.15 17.52 6.28
N LYS A 369 -32.26 17.35 4.95
CA LYS A 369 -33.51 17.03 4.26
C LYS A 369 -33.83 15.52 4.21
N PHE A 370 -32.86 14.65 4.50
CA PHE A 370 -33.08 13.20 4.57
C PHE A 370 -33.43 12.72 5.98
N VAL A 371 -33.06 13.47 7.02
CA VAL A 371 -33.29 13.12 8.43
C VAL A 371 -34.61 13.70 8.97
N ASN A 372 -35.20 14.68 8.29
CA ASN A 372 -36.53 15.25 8.58
C ASN A 372 -37.54 14.84 7.52
#